data_AF-A0A952MWR5-F1
#
_entry.id   AF-A0A952MWR5-F1
#
_cell.length_a   1.000
_cell.length_b   1.000
_cell.length_c   1.000
_cell.angle_alpha   90.00
_cell.angle_beta   90.00
_cell.angle_gamma   90.00
#
_symmetry.space_group_name_H-M   'P 1'
#
loop_
_entity.id
_entity.type
_entity.pdbx_description
1 polymer ?
#
loop_
_entity_poly.entity_id
_entity_poly.type
_entity_poly.pdbx_seq_one_letter_code
_entity_poly.pdbx_strand_id
1 'polypeptide(L)' 'MTIDPKYKPILLEALEEMMYKLSLQLAELKGGPLTPERKKLTAKQNSVEELQHLISAMK' A
#
# COMPACT_ATOMS: atom_id res chain seq x y z
N MET A 1 -10.68 3.22 14.95
CA MET A 1 -11.10 2.16 14.00
C MET A 1 -10.92 0.84 14.71
N THR A 2 -12.00 0.06 14.90
CA THR A 2 -11.97 -1.24 15.59
C THR A 2 -12.20 -2.31 14.53
N ILE A 3 -11.15 -3.05 14.18
CA ILE A 3 -11.22 -4.19 13.28
C ILE A 3 -11.36 -5.44 14.15
N ASP A 4 -12.31 -6.31 13.83
CA ASP A 4 -12.40 -7.63 14.46
C ASP A 4 -11.11 -8.43 14.12
N PRO A 5 -10.37 -8.96 15.10
CA PRO A 5 -9.10 -9.65 14.89
C PRO A 5 -9.16 -10.75 13.81
N LYS A 6 -10.32 -11.39 13.62
CA LYS A 6 -10.50 -12.42 12.58
C LYS A 6 -10.31 -11.90 11.16
N TYR A 7 -10.52 -10.60 10.93
CA TYR A 7 -10.33 -9.97 9.62
C TYR A 7 -8.91 -9.44 9.41
N LYS A 8 -8.07 -9.40 10.45
CA LYS A 8 -6.69 -8.91 10.33
C LYS A 8 -5.90 -9.65 9.23
N PRO A 9 -5.94 -10.99 9.11
CA PRO A 9 -5.19 -11.69 8.06
C PRO A 9 -5.62 -11.29 6.65
N ILE A 10 -6.93 -11.30 6.35
CA ILE A 10 -7.44 -11.00 5.02
C ILE A 10 -7.20 -9.53 4.63
N LEU A 11 -7.22 -8.61 5.60
CA LEU A 11 -6.90 -7.21 5.35
C LEU A 11 -5.42 -7.02 5.04
N LEU A 12 -4.52 -7.70 5.76
CA LEU A 12 -3.09 -7.63 5.48
C LEU A 12 -2.76 -8.23 4.11
N GLU A 13 -3.36 -9.37 3.76
CA GLU A 13 -3.22 -10.00 2.44
C GLU A 13 -3.67 -9.06 1.30
N ALA A 14 -4.84 -8.42 1.45
CA ALA A 14 -5.33 -7.46 0.47
C ALA A 14 -4.39 -6.25 0.31
N LEU A 15 -3.79 -5.76 1.41
CA LEU A 15 -2.83 -4.66 1.37
C LEU A 15 -1.51 -5.06 0.72
N GLU A 16 -1.03 -6.29 0.95
CA GLU A 16 0.14 -6.83 0.27
C GLU A 16 -0.09 -6.91 -1.25
N GLU A 17 -1.25 -7.40 -1.68
CA GLU A 17 -1.60 -7.45 -3.10
C GLU A 17 -1.68 -6.05 -3.73
N MET A 18 -2.29 -5.08 -3.02
CA MET A 18 -2.32 -3.69 -3.46
C MET A 18 -0.90 -3.10 -3.57
N MET A 19 -0.03 -3.41 -2.61
CA MET A 19 1.35 -2.95 -2.62
C MET A 19 2.13 -3.52 -3.79
N TYR A 20 1.96 -4.81 -4.07
CA TYR A 20 2.54 -5.45 -5.24
C TYR A 20 2.11 -4.75 -6.54
N LYS A 21 0.81 -4.52 -6.73
CA LYS A 21 0.29 -3.83 -7.93
C LYS A 21 0.84 -2.41 -8.10
N LEU A 22 0.93 -1.64 -7.01
CA LEU A 22 1.51 -0.30 -7.04
C LEU A 22 3.01 -0.35 -7.38
N SER A 23 3.74 -1.35 -6.88
CA SER A 23 5.16 -1.53 -7.18
C SER A 23 5.41 -1.78 -8.67
N LEU A 24 4.53 -2.55 -9.35
CA LEU A 24 4.61 -2.79 -10.79
C LEU A 24 4.40 -1.50 -11.58
N GLN A 25 3.37 -0.73 -11.24
CA GLN A 25 3.08 0.55 -11.88
C GLN A 25 4.21 1.56 -11.70
N LEU A 26 4.82 1.62 -10.51
CA LEU A 26 5.97 2.49 -10.26
C LEU A 26 7.25 2.00 -10.95
N ALA A 27 7.41 0.69 -11.14
CA ALA A 27 8.56 0.13 -11.86
C ALA A 27 8.57 0.56 -13.33
N GLU A 28 7.39 0.64 -13.98
CA GLU A 28 7.25 1.15 -15.35
C GLU A 28 7.68 2.62 -15.48
N LEU A 29 7.58 3.40 -14.39
CA LEU A 29 7.93 4.82 -14.34
C LEU A 29 9.34 5.08 -13.76
N LYS A 30 10.10 4.02 -13.45
CA LYS A 30 11.39 4.10 -12.78
C LYS A 30 12.45 4.72 -13.70
N GLY A 31 13.27 5.62 -13.15
CA GLY A 31 14.28 6.36 -13.92
C GLY A 31 13.72 7.48 -14.81
N GLY A 32 12.39 7.57 -14.94
CA GLY A 32 11.73 8.66 -15.65
C GLY A 32 11.56 9.93 -14.81
N PRO A 33 11.06 11.02 -15.41
CA PRO A 33 10.76 12.27 -14.72
C PRO A 33 9.78 12.07 -13.56
N LEU A 34 9.82 12.98 -12.58
CA LEU A 34 8.88 12.99 -11.46
C LEU A 34 7.52 13.57 -11.89
N THR A 35 6.77 12.80 -12.69
CA THR A 35 5.46 13.19 -13.20
C THR A 35 4.42 13.26 -12.08
N PRO A 36 3.32 14.03 -12.28
CA PRO A 36 2.20 14.04 -11.33
C PRO A 36 1.62 12.64 -11.06
N GLU A 37 1.63 11.76 -12.06
CA GLU A 37 1.19 10.38 -11.93
C GLU A 37 2.11 9.57 -11.02
N ARG A 38 3.43 9.64 -11.24
CA ARG A 38 4.42 8.98 -10.36
C ARG A 38 4.27 9.46 -8.92
N LYS A 39 4.08 10.76 -8.69
CA LYS A 39 3.81 11.33 -7.35
C LYS A 39 2.54 10.74 -6.72
N LYS A 40 1.46 10.62 -7.49
CA LYS A 40 0.20 10.02 -7.02
C LYS A 40 0.37 8.56 -6.65
N LEU A 41 1.08 7.78 -7.46
CA LEU A 41 1.36 6.37 -7.20
C LEU A 41 2.23 6.18 -5.96
N THR A 42 3.29 6.99 -5.80
CA THR A 42 4.12 6.98 -4.58
C THR A 42 3.31 7.38 -3.34
N ALA A 43 2.46 8.39 -3.42
CA ALA A 43 1.60 8.77 -2.29
C ALA A 43 0.65 7.63 -1.91
N LYS A 44 0.05 6.94 -2.90
CA LYS A 44 -0.79 5.76 -2.64
C LYS A 44 0.01 4.62 -2.00
N GLN A 45 1.25 4.39 -2.45
CA GLN A 45 2.13 3.39 -1.88
C GLN A 45 2.35 3.65 -0.38
N ASN A 46 2.72 4.89 -0.02
CA ASN A 46 2.94 5.28 1.36
C ASN A 46 1.68 5.10 2.22
N SER A 47 0.50 5.47 1.71
CA SER A 47 -0.76 5.29 2.45
C SER A 47 -1.12 3.82 2.70
N VAL A 48 -0.80 2.93 1.76
CA VAL A 48 -1.02 1.48 1.95
C VAL A 48 -0.07 0.92 3.00
N GLU A 49 1.20 1.33 2.98
CA GLU A 49 2.20 0.95 3.98
C GLU A 49 1.81 1.43 5.39
N GLU A 50 1.39 2.69 5.53
CA GLU A 50 0.86 3.22 6.79
C GLU A 50 -0.32 2.40 7.31
N LEU A 51 -1.27 2.04 6.43
CA LEU A 51 -2.42 1.23 6.81
C LEU A 51 -2.00 -0.18 7.24
N GLN A 52 -1.03 -0.79 6.55
CA GLN A 52 -0.49 -2.11 6.90
C GLN A 52 0.17 -2.08 8.28
N HIS A 53 0.94 -1.03 8.60
CA HIS A 53 1.52 -0.83 9.93
C HIS A 53 0.46 -0.66 11.01
N LEU A 54 -0.57 0.15 10.75
CA LEU A 54 -1.67 0.36 11.69
C LEU A 54 -2.38 -0.96 12.00
N ILE A 55 -2.74 -1.73 10.98
CA ILE A 55 -3.42 -3.03 11.14
C ILE A 55 -2.51 -4.04 11.84
N SER A 56 -1.22 -4.08 11.49
CA SER A 56 -0.23 -4.98 12.11
C SER A 56 -0.06 -4.72 13.61
N ALA A 57 -0.09 -3.46 14.02
CA ALA A 57 0.05 -3.03 15.41
C ALA A 57 -1.22 -3.24 16.27
N MET A 58 -2.38 -3.53 15.65
CA MET A 58 -3.61 -3.83 16.39
C MET A 58 -3.50 -5.19 17.10
N LYS A 59 -3.85 -5.20 18.39
CA LYS A 59 -3.86 -6.40 19.24
C LYS A 59 -5.08 -7.26 18.98
#